data_AF-A0A6J1WI47-F1
#
_entry.id   AF-A0A6J1WI47-F1
#
_cell.length_a   1.000
_cell.length_b   1.000
_cell.length_c   1.000
_cell.angle_alpha   90.00
_cell.angle_beta   90.00
_cell.angle_gamma   90.00
#
_symmetry.space_group_name_H-M   'P 1'
#
loop_
_entity.id
_entity.type
_entity.pdbx_description
1 polymer ?
#
loop_
_entity_poly.entity_id
_entity_poly.type
_entity_poly.pdbx_seq_one_letter_code
_entity_poly.pdbx_strand_id
1 'polypeptide(L)'
;MVYVLSSCDEEGTVNLETHKPNLIEFYNSTKGAVDTFDQMCSVMTCNRKTNRWPVCIFYDMLNIACINSYIIYCHNVSTLVQKIMSRCNYMKELHSQLVKPWLETRLQMPTMPTHTKTKIQNVLGIGTDVEGGDRDEVQSTSRNESVSTGHNIRKRKICGICSYKKRRMTKSICSQCSIAICGEHKIDFCTSCADKKLLLYIFLYY
;
A
#
# COMPACT_ATOMS: atom_id res chain seq x y z
N MET A 1 -13.34 18.56 48.44
CA MET A 1 -12.15 18.11 49.18
C MET A 1 -11.48 17.03 48.35
N VAL A 2 -10.16 17.08 48.16
CA VAL A 2 -9.38 16.10 47.40
C VAL A 2 -8.39 15.46 48.36
N TYR A 3 -8.28 14.13 48.33
CA TYR A 3 -7.36 13.36 49.16
C TYR A 3 -6.32 12.69 48.26
N VAL A 4 -5.04 12.86 48.59
CA VAL A 4 -3.92 12.20 47.92
C VAL A 4 -3.04 11.60 49.00
N LEU A 5 -2.60 10.37 48.79
CA LEU A 5 -1.73 9.63 49.69
C LEU A 5 -0.38 9.43 49.02
N SER A 6 0.70 9.64 49.77
CA SER A 6 2.07 9.27 49.37
C SER A 6 2.70 8.43 50.47
N SER A 7 3.51 7.46 50.06
CA SER A 7 4.32 6.62 50.95
C SER A 7 5.81 6.98 50.93
N CYS A 8 6.22 7.90 50.07
CA CYS A 8 7.63 8.24 49.83
C CYS A 8 7.93 9.73 49.99
N ASP A 9 6.91 10.59 49.97
CA ASP A 9 7.07 12.02 50.20
C ASP A 9 6.98 12.30 51.70
N GLU A 10 8.13 12.55 52.33
CA GLU A 10 8.23 12.83 53.76
C GLU A 10 7.89 14.30 54.10
N GLU A 11 7.96 15.20 53.11
CA GLU A 11 7.79 16.64 53.31
C GLU A 11 6.49 17.19 52.71
N GLY A 12 5.69 17.85 53.56
CA GLY A 12 4.47 18.55 53.15
C GLY A 12 4.75 19.95 52.61
N THR A 13 5.36 20.05 51.41
CA THR A 13 5.68 21.34 50.78
C THR A 13 4.59 21.83 49.83
N VAL A 14 4.48 23.16 49.69
CA VAL A 14 3.51 23.83 48.83
C VAL A 14 4.27 24.67 47.81
N ASN A 15 3.86 24.59 46.54
CA ASN A 15 4.38 25.44 45.49
C ASN A 15 3.91 26.89 45.72
N LEU A 16 4.86 27.82 45.78
CA LEU A 16 4.59 29.24 46.06
C LEU A 16 3.88 29.97 44.91
N GLU A 17 4.02 29.51 43.67
CA GLU A 17 3.41 30.14 42.49
C GLU A 17 1.98 29.66 42.25
N THR A 18 1.76 28.34 42.36
CA THR A 18 0.46 27.73 42.06
C THR A 18 -0.43 27.60 43.29
N HIS A 19 0.15 27.80 44.48
CA HIS A 19 -0.47 27.58 45.78
C HIS A 19 -1.04 26.16 45.97
N LYS A 20 -0.50 25.18 45.23
CA LYS A 20 -0.88 23.77 45.33
C LYS A 20 0.19 22.99 46.10
N PRO A 21 -0.21 21.99 46.92
CA PRO A 21 0.74 21.03 47.47
C PRO A 21 1.59 20.40 46.36
N ASN A 22 2.90 20.31 46.55
CA ASN A 22 3.82 19.73 45.56
C ASN A 22 3.43 18.28 45.23
N LEU A 23 2.90 17.54 46.20
CA LEU A 23 2.34 16.20 46.01
C LEU A 23 1.26 16.16 44.92
N ILE A 24 0.37 17.15 44.89
CA ILE A 24 -0.70 17.23 43.87
C ILE A 24 -0.10 17.55 42.50
N GLU A 25 0.93 18.39 42.43
CA GLU A 25 1.60 18.70 41.16
C GLU A 25 2.35 17.49 40.60
N PHE A 26 3.08 16.76 41.44
CA PHE A 26 3.76 15.53 41.06
C PHE A 26 2.76 14.44 40.60
N TYR A 27 1.66 14.27 41.32
CA TYR A 27 0.58 13.38 40.89
C TYR A 27 0.03 13.78 39.52
N ASN A 28 -0.23 15.08 39.31
CA ASN A 28 -0.77 15.58 38.05
C ASN A 28 0.19 15.42 36.87
N SER A 29 1.50 15.53 37.08
CA SER A 29 2.51 15.38 36.02
C SER A 29 2.70 13.91 35.61
N THR A 30 2.39 12.94 36.47
CA THR A 30 2.64 11.51 36.23
C THR A 30 1.38 10.70 35.92
N LYS A 31 0.21 11.07 36.45
CA LYS A 31 -1.05 10.32 36.29
C LYS A 31 -1.51 10.10 34.86
N GLY A 32 -1.04 10.93 33.92
CA GLY A 32 -1.47 10.91 32.52
C GLY A 32 -0.86 9.80 31.68
N ALA A 33 0.15 9.08 32.17
CA ALA A 33 0.92 8.15 31.33
C ALA A 33 0.05 7.05 30.69
N VAL A 34 -0.80 6.39 31.48
CA VAL A 34 -1.67 5.30 30.99
C VAL A 34 -2.75 5.83 30.05
N ASP A 35 -3.39 6.96 30.39
CA ASP A 35 -4.42 7.60 29.56
C ASP A 35 -3.85 8.07 28.22
N THR A 36 -2.63 8.63 28.24
CA THR A 36 -1.92 9.03 27.01
C THR A 36 -1.60 7.82 26.15
N PHE A 37 -1.16 6.72 26.75
CA PHE A 37 -0.91 5.47 26.02
C PHE A 37 -2.18 4.90 25.40
N ASP A 38 -3.29 4.88 26.15
CA ASP A 38 -4.61 4.44 25.66
C ASP A 38 -5.10 5.32 24.51
N GLN A 39 -4.93 6.65 24.63
CA GLN A 39 -5.22 7.59 23.55
C GLN A 39 -4.39 7.28 22.29
N MET A 40 -3.09 6.99 22.43
CA MET A 40 -2.25 6.61 21.30
C MET A 40 -2.71 5.32 20.61
N CYS A 41 -3.16 4.33 21.39
CA CYS A 41 -3.78 3.09 20.90
C CYS A 41 -5.07 3.39 20.13
N SER A 42 -5.95 4.22 20.69
CA SER A 42 -7.23 4.59 20.10
C SER A 42 -7.08 5.31 18.76
N VAL A 43 -6.13 6.25 18.66
CA VAL A 43 -5.90 7.05 17.44
C VAL A 43 -5.40 6.20 16.26
N MET A 44 -4.61 5.15 16.50
CA MET A 44 -4.13 4.24 15.44
C MET A 44 -4.32 2.79 15.86
N THR A 45 -5.58 2.36 15.91
CA THR A 45 -5.96 1.01 16.34
C THR A 45 -6.08 0.02 15.16
N CYS A 46 -5.66 -1.22 15.38
CA CYS A 46 -5.95 -2.34 14.49
C CYS A 46 -7.23 -3.11 14.87
N ASN A 47 -7.98 -2.65 15.88
CA ASN A 47 -9.16 -3.34 16.37
C ASN A 47 -10.23 -3.48 15.27
N ARG A 48 -10.91 -4.62 15.26
CA ARG A 48 -12.01 -4.95 14.35
C ARG A 48 -13.16 -5.55 15.15
N LYS A 49 -14.39 -5.31 14.68
CA LYS A 49 -15.58 -5.96 15.24
C LYS A 49 -15.39 -7.48 15.17
N THR A 50 -15.49 -8.14 16.33
CA THR A 50 -15.35 -9.59 16.46
C THR A 50 -16.31 -10.10 17.54
N ASN A 51 -16.84 -11.30 17.35
CA ASN A 51 -17.64 -12.01 18.37
C ASN A 51 -16.77 -12.95 19.22
N ARG A 52 -15.45 -12.93 19.04
CA ARG A 52 -14.49 -13.81 19.73
C ARG A 52 -13.59 -12.95 20.62
N TRP A 53 -13.81 -12.99 21.93
CA TRP A 53 -13.05 -12.21 22.91
C TRP A 53 -11.52 -12.40 22.82
N PRO A 54 -10.95 -13.59 22.51
CA PRO A 54 -9.49 -13.72 22.43
C PRO A 54 -8.89 -12.93 21.28
N VAL A 55 -9.65 -12.74 20.20
CA VAL A 55 -9.22 -11.94 19.04
C VAL A 55 -9.18 -10.45 19.40
N CYS A 56 -10.05 -9.98 20.30
CA CYS A 56 -9.99 -8.61 20.82
C CYS A 56 -8.65 -8.37 21.54
N ILE A 57 -8.30 -9.25 22.47
CA ILE A 57 -7.03 -9.17 23.20
C ILE A 57 -5.84 -9.23 22.24
N PHE A 58 -5.92 -10.07 21.20
CA PHE A 58 -4.87 -10.12 20.18
C PHE A 58 -4.67 -8.78 19.48
N TYR A 59 -5.74 -8.06 19.12
CA TYR A 59 -5.60 -6.73 18.54
C TYR A 59 -5.00 -5.72 19.52
N ASP A 60 -5.38 -5.79 20.80
CA ASP A 60 -4.81 -4.91 21.82
C ASP A 60 -3.31 -5.18 22.02
N MET A 61 -2.90 -6.45 22.02
CA MET A 61 -1.48 -6.84 22.04
C MET A 61 -0.70 -6.27 20.85
N LEU A 62 -1.28 -6.28 19.65
CA LEU A 62 -0.66 -5.67 18.47
C LEU A 62 -0.51 -4.15 18.62
N ASN A 63 -1.54 -3.46 19.09
CA ASN A 63 -1.48 -2.02 19.31
C ASN A 63 -0.38 -1.66 20.33
N ILE A 64 -0.32 -2.39 21.45
CA ILE A 64 0.71 -2.23 22.49
C ILE A 64 2.10 -2.48 21.91
N ALA A 65 2.27 -3.58 21.16
CA ALA A 65 3.55 -3.93 20.55
C ALA A 65 4.04 -2.85 19.60
N CYS A 66 3.15 -2.28 18.76
CA CYS A 66 3.51 -1.22 17.83
C CYS A 66 3.93 0.09 18.51
N ILE A 67 3.30 0.45 19.63
CA ILE A 67 3.72 1.64 20.40
C ILE A 67 5.07 1.38 21.08
N ASN A 68 5.23 0.22 21.73
CA ASN A 68 6.47 -0.12 22.42
C ASN A 68 7.65 -0.22 21.45
N SER A 69 7.45 -0.81 20.26
CA SER A 69 8.49 -0.88 19.24
C SER A 69 8.86 0.51 18.71
N TYR A 70 7.89 1.42 18.59
CA TYR A 70 8.13 2.81 18.22
C TYR A 70 8.92 3.57 19.30
N ILE A 71 8.63 3.36 20.58
CA ILE A 71 9.39 3.97 21.70
C ILE A 71 10.86 3.54 21.64
N ILE A 72 11.12 2.24 21.47
CA ILE A 72 12.48 1.70 21.34
C ILE A 72 13.18 2.29 20.11
N TYR A 73 12.50 2.36 18.97
CA TYR A 73 13.01 2.99 17.76
C TYR A 73 13.38 4.46 18.00
N CYS A 74 12.49 5.24 18.61
CA CYS A 74 12.74 6.65 18.92
C CYS A 74 13.96 6.82 19.82
N HIS A 75 14.08 5.99 20.86
CA HIS A 75 15.23 6.01 21.75
C HIS A 75 16.54 5.74 21.00
N ASN A 76 16.60 4.66 20.21
CA ASN A 76 17.80 4.29 19.47
C ASN A 76 18.20 5.34 18.43
N VAL A 77 17.24 5.89 17.68
CA VAL A 77 17.50 6.93 16.68
C VAL A 77 17.92 8.26 17.32
N SER A 78 17.34 8.60 18.47
CA SER A 78 17.75 9.77 19.25
C SER A 78 19.18 9.64 19.74
N THR A 79 19.58 8.46 20.22
CA THR A 79 20.96 8.19 20.66
C THR A 79 21.97 8.33 19.52
N LEU A 80 21.55 8.05 18.28
CA LEU A 80 22.36 8.25 17.08
C LEU A 80 22.29 9.69 16.52
N VAL A 81 21.62 10.62 17.22
CA VAL A 81 21.43 12.03 16.81
C VAL A 81 20.80 12.14 15.41
N GLN A 82 19.94 11.18 15.08
CA GLN A 82 19.23 11.16 13.81
C GLN A 82 17.80 11.68 13.96
N LYS A 83 17.23 12.15 12.84
CA LYS A 83 15.85 12.63 12.82
C LYS A 83 14.88 11.46 12.99
N ILE A 84 14.13 11.48 14.08
CA ILE A 84 13.05 10.52 14.36
C ILE A 84 11.92 10.72 13.35
N MET A 85 11.46 9.63 12.74
CA MET A 85 10.28 9.66 11.87
C MET A 85 8.98 9.72 12.67
N SER A 86 7.92 10.26 12.06
CA SER A 86 6.60 10.25 12.67
C SER A 86 6.07 8.82 12.86
N ARG A 87 5.23 8.60 13.88
CA ARG A 87 4.61 7.29 14.15
C ARG A 87 3.88 6.74 12.93
N CYS A 88 3.19 7.57 12.16
CA CYS A 88 2.50 7.15 10.93
C CYS A 88 3.46 6.57 9.90
N ASN A 89 4.60 7.23 9.66
CA ASN A 89 5.60 6.76 8.70
C ASN A 89 6.30 5.50 9.21
N TYR A 90 6.60 5.44 10.50
CA TYR A 90 7.13 4.24 11.14
C TYR A 90 6.21 3.03 10.92
N MET A 91 4.90 3.21 11.11
CA MET A 91 3.92 2.15 10.89
C MET A 91 3.82 1.71 9.43
N LYS A 92 3.95 2.63 8.47
CA LYS A 92 4.00 2.29 7.04
C LYS A 92 5.24 1.49 6.70
N GLU A 93 6.39 1.86 7.25
CA GLU A 93 7.63 1.14 7.05
C GLU A 93 7.58 -0.25 7.68
N LEU A 94 7.11 -0.36 8.92
CA LEU A 94 6.87 -1.64 9.59
C LEU A 94 5.95 -2.55 8.76
N HIS A 95 4.85 -2.00 8.24
CA HIS A 95 3.95 -2.74 7.35
C HIS A 95 4.66 -3.24 6.09
N SER A 96 5.43 -2.36 5.43
CA SER A 96 6.20 -2.70 4.24
C SER A 96 7.15 -3.88 4.51
N GLN A 97 7.91 -3.81 5.59
CA GLN A 97 8.87 -4.84 5.99
C GLN A 97 8.20 -6.18 6.30
N LEU A 98 7.07 -6.17 7.01
CA LEU A 98 6.33 -7.39 7.35
C LEU A 98 5.71 -8.07 6.13
N VAL A 99 5.24 -7.28 5.15
CA VAL A 99 4.48 -7.80 4.00
C VAL A 99 5.39 -8.18 2.83
N LYS A 100 6.54 -7.54 2.67
CA LYS A 100 7.50 -7.76 1.58
C LYS A 100 7.82 -9.24 1.29
N PRO A 101 8.28 -10.08 2.25
CA PRO A 101 8.64 -11.47 1.95
C PRO A 101 7.44 -12.31 1.48
N TRP A 102 6.24 -12.00 1.97
CA TRP A 102 5.01 -12.66 1.53
C TRP A 102 4.62 -12.26 0.12
N LEU A 103 4.80 -10.98 -0.24
CA LEU A 103 4.56 -10.49 -1.60
C LEU A 103 5.51 -11.12 -2.61
N GLU A 104 6.80 -11.22 -2.27
CA GLU A 104 7.82 -11.87 -3.10
C GLU A 104 7.47 -13.34 -3.36
N THR A 105 7.09 -14.07 -2.30
CA THR A 105 6.65 -15.47 -2.40
C THR A 105 5.40 -15.59 -3.27
N ARG A 106 4.43 -14.69 -3.08
CA ARG A 106 3.18 -14.68 -3.83
C ARG A 106 3.43 -14.45 -5.32
N LEU A 107 4.45 -13.66 -5.68
CA LEU A 107 4.80 -13.34 -7.07
C LEU A 107 5.24 -14.54 -7.91
N GLN A 108 5.76 -15.59 -7.24
CA GLN A 108 6.19 -16.83 -7.89
C GLN A 108 5.01 -17.68 -8.38
N MET A 109 3.78 -17.37 -7.95
CA MET A 109 2.59 -18.12 -8.34
C MET A 109 2.26 -17.91 -9.83
N PRO A 110 2.31 -18.96 -10.67
CA PRO A 110 2.13 -18.83 -12.12
C PRO A 110 0.68 -18.52 -12.52
N THR A 111 -0.30 -18.85 -11.67
CA THR A 111 -1.74 -18.69 -11.94
C THR A 111 -2.30 -17.34 -11.51
N MET A 112 -1.45 -16.43 -10.99
CA MET A 112 -1.92 -15.13 -10.50
C MET A 112 -2.45 -14.24 -11.63
N PRO A 113 -3.58 -13.54 -11.44
CA PRO A 113 -4.04 -12.52 -12.38
C PRO A 113 -2.98 -11.44 -12.62
N THR A 114 -2.77 -11.07 -13.89
CA THR A 114 -1.76 -10.08 -14.30
C THR A 114 -1.88 -8.77 -13.54
N HIS A 115 -3.11 -8.25 -13.36
CA HIS A 115 -3.33 -6.99 -12.65
C HIS A 115 -2.81 -7.03 -11.20
N THR A 116 -2.98 -8.15 -10.51
CA THR A 116 -2.51 -8.33 -9.13
C THR A 116 -1.00 -8.40 -9.12
N LYS A 117 -0.40 -9.10 -10.09
CA LYS A 117 1.05 -9.21 -10.24
C LYS A 117 1.70 -7.84 -10.46
N THR A 118 1.14 -7.03 -11.36
CA THR A 118 1.61 -5.66 -11.63
C THR A 118 1.54 -4.79 -10.37
N LYS A 119 0.43 -4.84 -9.62
CA LYS A 119 0.32 -4.09 -8.35
C LYS A 119 1.39 -4.48 -7.35
N ILE A 120 1.65 -5.78 -7.19
CA ILE A 120 2.67 -6.26 -6.25
C ILE A 120 4.07 -5.86 -6.73
N GLN A 121 4.35 -5.95 -8.03
CA GLN A 121 5.63 -5.51 -8.61
C GLN A 121 5.88 -4.02 -8.36
N ASN A 122 4.84 -3.19 -8.53
CA ASN A 122 4.92 -1.76 -8.24
C ASN A 122 5.21 -1.48 -6.76
N VAL A 123 4.54 -2.20 -5.85
CA VAL A 123 4.79 -2.08 -4.40
C VAL A 123 6.21 -2.50 -4.03
N LEU A 124 6.76 -3.54 -4.68
CA LEU A 124 8.12 -4.02 -4.43
C LEU A 124 9.20 -3.17 -5.13
N GLY A 125 8.82 -2.17 -5.94
CA GLY A 125 9.78 -1.40 -6.74
C GLY A 125 10.49 -2.21 -7.81
N ILE A 126 9.95 -3.39 -8.17
CA ILE A 126 10.44 -4.21 -9.27
C ILE A 126 9.85 -3.59 -10.53
N GLY A 127 10.47 -2.51 -11.01
CA GLY A 127 10.19 -1.96 -12.32
C GLY A 127 10.36 -3.06 -13.34
N THR A 128 9.25 -3.58 -13.85
CA THR A 128 9.32 -4.48 -15.00
C THR A 128 9.50 -3.62 -16.22
N ASP A 129 10.72 -3.61 -16.76
CA ASP A 129 10.99 -3.45 -18.20
C ASP A 129 10.45 -4.67 -18.97
N VAL A 130 9.22 -5.08 -18.66
CA VAL A 130 8.47 -6.02 -19.48
C VAL A 130 7.67 -5.14 -20.41
N GLU A 131 8.24 -4.95 -21.60
CA GLU A 131 7.60 -4.46 -22.82
C GLU A 131 6.08 -4.71 -22.80
N GLY A 132 5.36 -3.65 -22.46
CA GLY A 132 3.94 -3.70 -22.14
C GLY A 132 3.30 -2.32 -22.17
N GLY A 133 3.70 -1.52 -23.15
CA GLY A 133 3.10 -0.26 -23.64
C GLY A 133 2.12 0.48 -22.74
N ASP A 134 2.64 1.49 -22.04
CA ASP A 134 2.10 2.85 -22.12
C ASP A 134 3.20 3.70 -22.79
N ARG A 135 2.84 4.45 -23.84
CA ARG A 135 3.70 5.47 -24.45
C ARG A 135 2.91 6.78 -24.47
N ASP A 136 3.42 7.77 -23.77
CA ASP A 136 3.36 9.16 -24.20
C ASP A 136 4.80 9.66 -24.38
N GLU A 137 4.99 10.38 -25.51
CA GLU A 137 6.07 11.31 -25.89
C GLU A 137 7.49 10.74 -26.12
N VAL A 138 7.86 10.44 -27.37
CA VAL A 138 8.52 11.33 -28.38
C VAL A 138 9.92 11.78 -27.95
N GLN A 139 10.97 11.14 -28.49
CA GLN A 139 11.79 11.76 -29.55
C GLN A 139 12.71 10.73 -30.24
N SER A 140 12.78 10.90 -31.55
CA SER A 140 13.59 10.26 -32.58
C SER A 140 15.10 10.24 -32.30
N THR A 141 15.79 9.16 -32.71
CA THR A 141 16.78 9.17 -33.82
C THR A 141 17.41 7.78 -34.09
N SER A 142 17.59 7.50 -35.38
CA SER A 142 18.61 6.64 -36.02
C SER A 142 18.67 5.11 -35.79
N ARG A 143 18.21 4.40 -36.84
CA ARG A 143 18.86 3.27 -37.56
C ARG A 143 19.90 2.44 -36.80
N ASN A 144 19.62 1.14 -36.66
CA ASN A 144 20.48 0.12 -37.27
C ASN A 144 19.71 -1.19 -37.51
N GLU A 145 19.80 -1.64 -38.76
CA GLU A 145 19.36 -2.95 -39.22
C GLU A 145 20.20 -4.03 -38.53
N SER A 146 19.53 -5.01 -37.93
CA SER A 146 20.11 -6.34 -37.75
C SER A 146 19.03 -7.37 -38.04
N VAL A 147 19.16 -7.96 -39.22
CA VAL A 147 18.38 -9.10 -39.71
C VAL A 147 18.63 -10.26 -38.76
N SER A 148 17.62 -10.61 -37.96
CA SER A 148 17.54 -11.91 -37.31
C SER A 148 16.26 -12.60 -37.78
N THR A 149 16.44 -13.54 -38.69
CA THR A 149 15.41 -14.41 -39.25
C THR A 149 14.99 -15.42 -38.19
N GLY A 150 14.27 -14.95 -37.17
CA GLY A 150 13.59 -15.77 -36.17
C GLY A 150 12.11 -15.42 -36.21
N HIS A 151 11.25 -16.36 -36.59
CA HIS A 151 9.80 -16.15 -36.60
C HIS A 151 9.34 -15.64 -35.23
N ASN A 152 8.92 -14.37 -35.16
CA ASN A 152 8.28 -13.76 -34.00
C ASN A 152 6.90 -14.40 -33.77
N ILE A 153 6.88 -15.63 -33.26
CA ILE A 153 5.65 -16.31 -32.89
C ILE A 153 5.14 -15.63 -31.61
N ARG A 154 4.33 -14.59 -31.80
CA ARG A 154 3.62 -13.93 -30.69
C ARG A 154 2.83 -14.99 -29.93
N LYS A 155 3.06 -15.07 -28.62
CA LYS A 155 2.34 -16.01 -27.74
C LYS A 155 0.84 -15.73 -27.84
N ARG A 156 0.04 -16.79 -27.99
CA ARG A 156 -1.43 -16.68 -28.03
C ARG A 156 -1.94 -16.15 -26.69
N LYS A 157 -2.80 -15.13 -26.73
CA LYS A 157 -3.48 -14.55 -25.56
C LYS A 157 -4.98 -14.88 -25.61
N ILE A 158 -5.67 -14.81 -24.47
CA ILE A 158 -7.13 -14.96 -24.42
C ILE A 158 -7.76 -13.68 -24.96
N CYS A 159 -8.83 -13.80 -25.74
CA CYS A 159 -9.58 -12.65 -26.24
C CYS A 159 -10.17 -11.83 -25.08
N GLY A 160 -9.90 -10.53 -25.07
CA GLY A 160 -10.36 -9.60 -24.02
C GLY A 160 -11.85 -9.23 -24.06
N ILE A 161 -12.56 -9.58 -25.15
CA ILE A 161 -13.99 -9.29 -25.33
C ILE A 161 -14.85 -10.52 -25.04
N CYS A 162 -14.33 -11.72 -25.30
CA CYS A 162 -15.03 -12.95 -24.97
C CYS A 162 -15.30 -13.06 -23.47
N SER A 163 -16.47 -13.60 -23.11
CA SER A 163 -16.68 -14.08 -21.74
C SER A 163 -15.53 -14.97 -21.29
N TYR A 164 -15.04 -14.73 -20.08
CA TYR A 164 -13.90 -15.44 -19.49
C TYR A 164 -14.04 -16.97 -19.58
N LYS A 165 -15.26 -17.50 -19.43
CA LYS A 165 -15.55 -18.95 -19.51
C LYS A 165 -15.18 -19.58 -20.85
N LYS A 166 -15.26 -18.83 -21.95
CA LYS A 166 -14.94 -19.35 -23.30
C LYS A 166 -13.44 -19.55 -23.51
N ARG A 167 -12.58 -18.81 -22.78
CA ARG A 167 -11.10 -18.88 -22.86
C ARG A 167 -10.54 -18.91 -24.29
N ARG A 168 -11.19 -18.19 -25.22
CA ARG A 168 -10.84 -18.26 -26.64
C ARG A 168 -9.47 -17.64 -26.90
N MET A 169 -8.54 -18.44 -27.39
CA MET A 169 -7.16 -18.02 -27.67
C MET A 169 -7.05 -17.36 -29.04
N THR A 170 -6.24 -16.31 -29.14
CA THR A 170 -6.00 -15.56 -30.38
C THR A 170 -4.55 -15.09 -30.48
N LYS A 171 -4.10 -14.82 -31.72
CA LYS A 171 -2.83 -14.13 -32.02
C LYS A 171 -3.05 -12.67 -32.44
N SER A 172 -4.27 -12.30 -32.85
CA SER A 172 -4.60 -10.96 -33.32
C SER A 172 -4.80 -10.00 -32.15
N ILE A 173 -4.33 -8.76 -32.35
CA ILE A 173 -4.46 -7.65 -31.43
C ILE A 173 -5.12 -6.49 -32.18
N CYS A 174 -5.89 -5.68 -31.46
CA CYS A 174 -6.45 -4.45 -32.03
C CYS A 174 -5.32 -3.46 -32.34
N SER A 175 -5.25 -2.96 -33.57
CA SER A 175 -4.24 -1.98 -34.00
C SER A 175 -4.28 -0.65 -33.24
N GLN A 176 -5.42 -0.31 -32.64
CA GLN A 176 -5.60 0.96 -31.91
C GLN A 176 -5.43 0.86 -30.38
N CYS A 177 -5.80 -0.25 -29.75
CA CYS A 177 -5.76 -0.39 -28.29
C CYS A 177 -4.97 -1.61 -27.79
N SER A 178 -4.34 -2.37 -28.70
CA SER A 178 -3.48 -3.52 -28.42
C SER A 178 -4.12 -4.68 -27.63
N ILE A 179 -5.44 -4.66 -27.42
CA ILE A 179 -6.18 -5.76 -26.78
C ILE A 179 -6.22 -6.97 -27.72
N ALA A 180 -6.04 -8.18 -27.17
CA ALA A 180 -6.16 -9.42 -27.92
C ALA A 180 -7.62 -9.71 -28.30
N ILE A 181 -7.90 -9.94 -29.58
CA ILE A 181 -9.25 -10.09 -30.14
C ILE A 181 -9.35 -11.37 -30.98
N CYS A 182 -10.44 -12.13 -30.84
CA CYS A 182 -10.69 -13.30 -31.68
C CYS A 182 -11.46 -12.91 -32.96
N GLY A 183 -11.49 -13.79 -33.96
CA GLY A 183 -12.19 -13.52 -35.24
C GLY A 183 -13.65 -13.05 -35.09
N GLU A 184 -14.41 -13.57 -34.12
CA GLU A 184 -15.79 -13.12 -33.86
C GLU A 184 -15.89 -11.69 -33.29
N HIS A 185 -14.85 -11.20 -32.62
CA HIS A 185 -14.78 -9.85 -32.05
C HIS A 185 -13.91 -8.90 -32.91
N LYS A 186 -13.70 -9.34 -34.17
CA LYS A 186 -13.01 -8.80 -35.35
C LYS A 186 -11.47 -8.71 -35.28
N ILE A 187 -10.86 -8.53 -36.46
CA ILE A 187 -9.48 -8.96 -36.77
C ILE A 187 -8.44 -7.83 -36.56
N ASP A 188 -8.66 -6.65 -37.16
CA ASP A 188 -7.68 -5.54 -37.11
C ASP A 188 -8.01 -4.45 -36.07
N PHE A 189 -9.29 -4.28 -35.73
CA PHE A 189 -9.77 -3.33 -34.73
C PHE A 189 -10.64 -4.05 -33.70
N CYS A 190 -10.80 -3.58 -32.47
CA CYS A 190 -11.77 -4.16 -31.52
C CYS A 190 -13.14 -3.46 -31.62
N THR A 191 -14.23 -4.10 -31.17
CA THR A 191 -15.62 -3.57 -31.27
C THR A 191 -15.68 -2.09 -30.89
N SER A 192 -15.20 -1.76 -29.70
CA SER A 192 -15.13 -0.39 -29.17
C SER A 192 -14.30 0.59 -30.00
N CYS A 193 -13.20 0.16 -30.64
CA CYS A 193 -12.38 1.03 -31.48
C CYS A 193 -13.02 1.34 -32.84
N ALA A 194 -13.80 0.42 -33.43
CA ALA A 194 -14.50 0.78 -34.67
C ALA A 194 -15.70 1.68 -34.41
N ASP A 195 -16.39 1.51 -33.29
CA ASP A 195 -17.53 2.38 -32.93
C ASP A 195 -17.07 3.83 -32.75
N LYS A 196 -15.90 4.04 -32.13
CA LYS A 196 -15.26 5.36 -32.04
C LYS A 196 -14.88 5.96 -33.40
N LYS A 197 -14.48 5.12 -34.36
CA LYS A 197 -14.14 5.56 -35.72
C LYS A 197 -15.38 5.99 -36.51
N LEU A 198 -16.50 5.29 -36.33
CA LEU A 198 -17.79 5.64 -36.93
C LEU A 198 -18.34 6.96 -36.38
N LEU A 199 -18.21 7.21 -35.07
CA LEU A 199 -18.62 8.47 -34.47
C LEU A 199 -17.79 9.66 -34.99
N LEU A 200 -16.48 9.51 -35.16
CA LEU A 200 -15.64 10.56 -35.76
C LEU A 200 -16.03 10.89 -37.21
N TYR A 201 -16.49 9.90 -37.98
CA TYR A 201 -17.00 10.15 -39.34
C TYR A 201 -18.34 10.87 -39.35
N ILE A 202 -19.23 10.63 -38.37
CA ILE A 202 -20.52 11.33 -38.27
C ILE A 202 -20.32 12.80 -37.88
N PHE A 203 -19.35 13.11 -37.02
CA PHE A 203 -19.02 14.47 -36.59
C PHE A 203 -18.20 15.29 -37.61
N LEU A 204 -17.70 14.69 -38.69
CA LEU A 204 -17.01 15.41 -39.78
C LEU A 204 -17.94 15.74 -40.97
N TYR A 205 -19.20 15.30 -40.92
CA TYR A 205 -20.23 15.58 -41.93
C TYR A 205 -21.39 16.44 -41.36
N TYR A 206 -21.18 17.08 -40.20
CA TYR A 206 -21.98 18.17 -39.64
C TYR A 206 -21.02 19.26 -39.13
#